data_AF-A5KRV8-F1
#
_entry.id   AF-A5KRV8-F1
#
_cell.length_a   1.000
_cell.length_b   1.000
_cell.length_c   1.000
_cell.angle_alpha   90.00
_cell.angle_beta   90.00
_cell.angle_gamma   90.00
#
_symmetry.space_group_name_H-M   'P 1'
#
loop_
_entity.id
_entity.type
_entity.pdbx_description
1 polymer ?
#
loop_
_entity_poly.entity_id
_entity_poly.type
_entity_poly.pdbx_seq_one_letter_code
_entity_poly.pdbx_strand_id
1 'polypeptide(L)' 'YPQLRASENFQQLQQELVDTEDKIQASRRFYNGGVRDLNTKIKLFPNTLFARGLGFKEREFFEVEDMAAAQKPVDVKF' A
#
# COMPACT_ATOMS: atom_id res chain seq x y z
N TYR A 1 -36.98 -6.97 16.90
CA TYR A 1 -36.45 -7.25 15.55
C TYR A 1 -34.93 -7.02 15.50
N PRO A 2 -34.12 -8.02 15.88
CA PRO A 2 -32.65 -7.92 15.95
C PRO A 2 -31.95 -8.12 14.59
N GLN A 3 -32.58 -8.82 13.65
CA GLN A 3 -31.99 -9.19 12.35
C GLN A 3 -31.72 -7.98 11.45
N LEU A 4 -32.58 -6.95 11.47
CA LEU A 4 -32.33 -5.71 10.71
C LEU A 4 -31.10 -4.96 11.22
N ARG A 5 -30.92 -4.88 12.55
CA ARG A 5 -29.75 -4.20 13.16
C ARG A 5 -28.43 -4.91 12.86
N ALA A 6 -28.45 -6.25 12.80
CA ALA A 6 -27.27 -7.03 12.41
C ALA A 6 -26.88 -6.79 10.94
N SER A 7 -27.86 -6.65 10.04
CA SER A 7 -27.62 -6.34 8.62
C SER A 7 -27.02 -4.96 8.41
N GLU A 8 -27.52 -3.94 9.11
CA GLU A 8 -27.00 -2.56 9.01
C GLU A 8 -25.56 -2.46 9.54
N ASN A 9 -25.30 -3.05 10.72
CA ASN A 9 -23.94 -3.07 11.30
C ASN A 9 -22.94 -3.82 10.40
N PHE A 10 -23.39 -4.90 9.74
CA PHE A 10 -22.56 -5.66 8.81
C PHE A 10 -22.21 -4.85 7.55
N GLN A 11 -23.19 -4.16 6.96
CA GLN A 11 -22.96 -3.30 5.81
C GLN A 11 -21.98 -2.16 6.14
N GLN A 12 -22.12 -1.56 7.32
CA GLN A 12 -21.21 -0.52 7.78
C GLN A 12 -19.78 -1.05 7.93
N LEU A 13 -19.60 -2.22 8.56
CA LEU A 13 -18.29 -2.84 8.69
C LEU A 13 -17.66 -3.16 7.32
N GLN A 14 -18.45 -3.70 6.38
CA GLN A 14 -17.96 -3.98 5.02
C GLN A 14 -17.47 -2.70 4.33
N GLN A 15 -18.21 -1.59 4.46
CA GLN A 15 -17.79 -0.30 3.91
C GLN A 15 -16.49 0.19 4.55
N GLU A 16 -16.36 0.13 5.89
CA GLU A 16 -15.15 0.54 6.60
C GLU A 16 -13.93 -0.29 6.21
N LEU A 17 -14.10 -1.58 5.93
CA LEU A 17 -13.02 -2.45 5.44
C LEU A 17 -12.59 -2.06 4.03
N VAL A 18 -13.53 -1.80 3.12
CA VAL A 18 -13.22 -1.33 1.76
C VAL A 18 -12.45 -0.01 1.82
N ASP A 19 -12.94 0.95 2.61
CA ASP A 19 -12.28 2.25 2.78
C ASP A 19 -10.86 2.12 3.37
N THR A 20 -10.67 1.14 4.27
CA THR A 20 -9.36 0.85 4.88
C THR A 20 -8.40 0.24 3.86
N GLU A 21 -8.87 -0.72 3.05
CA GLU A 21 -8.07 -1.33 1.99
C GLU A 21 -7.65 -0.28 0.95
N ASP A 22 -8.56 0.60 0.52
CA ASP A 22 -8.24 1.68 -0.40
C ASP A 22 -7.13 2.61 0.13
N LYS A 23 -7.16 2.93 1.42
CA LYS A 23 -6.11 3.73 2.08
C LYS A 23 -4.78 2.99 2.13
N ILE A 24 -4.78 1.68 2.41
CA ILE A 24 -3.58 0.84 2.39
C ILE A 24 -2.97 0.85 0.98
N GLN A 25 -3.79 0.64 -0.05
CA GLN A 25 -3.35 0.64 -1.45
C GLN A 25 -2.80 2.00 -1.87
N ALA A 26 -3.46 3.10 -1.49
CA ALA A 26 -2.97 4.45 -1.75
C ALA A 26 -1.60 4.71 -1.08
N SER A 27 -1.45 4.29 0.18
CA SER A 27 -0.21 4.43 0.94
C SER A 27 0.94 3.63 0.33
N ARG A 28 0.66 2.39 -0.12
CA ARG A 28 1.62 1.55 -0.85
C ARG A 28 2.09 2.23 -2.13
N ARG A 29 1.16 2.75 -2.95
CA ARG A 29 1.51 3.47 -4.19
C ARG A 29 2.39 4.69 -3.90
N PHE A 30 2.06 5.46 -2.87
CA PHE A 30 2.84 6.62 -2.46
C PHE A 30 4.27 6.25 -2.04
N TYR A 31 4.43 5.27 -1.14
CA TYR A 31 5.73 4.77 -0.71
C TYR A 31 6.57 4.27 -1.91
N ASN A 32 5.98 3.40 -2.74
CA ASN A 32 6.66 2.84 -3.91
C ASN A 32 7.03 3.92 -4.94
N GLY A 33 6.21 4.97 -5.08
CA GLY A 33 6.57 6.16 -5.86
C GLY A 33 7.86 6.81 -5.36
N GLY A 34 7.94 7.11 -4.07
CA GLY A 34 9.13 7.69 -3.46
C GLY A 34 10.38 6.80 -3.55
N VAL A 35 10.22 5.49 -3.35
CA VAL A 35 11.31 4.51 -3.52
C VAL A 35 11.81 4.49 -4.96
N ARG A 36 10.90 4.48 -5.94
CA ARG A 36 11.27 4.52 -7.38
C ARG A 36 12.10 5.77 -7.68
N ASP A 37 11.63 6.94 -7.23
CA ASP A 37 12.30 8.20 -7.49
C ASP A 37 13.68 8.25 -6.84
N LEU A 38 13.81 7.80 -5.59
CA LEU A 38 15.10 7.70 -4.89
C LEU A 38 16.05 6.77 -5.64
N ASN A 39 15.62 5.53 -5.90
CA ASN A 39 16.44 4.51 -6.55
C ASN A 39 16.89 4.97 -7.95
N THR A 40 16.01 5.65 -8.69
CA THR A 40 16.33 6.24 -9.99
C THR A 40 17.37 7.35 -9.85
N LYS A 41 17.15 8.29 -8.93
CA LYS A 41 18.05 9.44 -8.71
C LYS A 41 19.46 9.02 -8.29
N ILE A 42 19.62 8.01 -7.44
CA ILE A 42 20.94 7.56 -6.99
C ILE A 42 21.69 6.72 -8.04
N LYS A 43 20.98 6.23 -9.07
CA LYS A 43 21.54 5.50 -10.23
C LYS A 43 21.81 6.40 -11.44
N LEU A 44 21.31 7.64 -11.44
CA LEU A 44 21.54 8.62 -12.49
C LEU A 44 22.86 9.37 -12.29
N PHE A 45 23.62 9.56 -13.37
CA PHE A 45 24.73 10.50 -13.38
C PHE A 45 24.21 11.95 -13.25
N PRO A 46 24.86 12.84 -12.48
CA PRO A 46 26.13 12.64 -11.75
C PRO A 46 25.98 12.09 -10.32
N ASN A 47 24.75 11.90 -9.83
CA ASN A 47 24.47 11.51 -8.44
C ASN A 47 25.16 10.21 -8.03
N THR A 48 25.34 9.25 -8.94
CA THR A 48 26.06 7.98 -8.69
C THR A 48 27.45 8.18 -8.07
N LEU A 49 28.13 9.29 -8.36
CA LEU A 49 29.49 9.57 -7.89
C LEU A 49 29.55 9.84 -6.38
N PHE A 50 28.52 10.47 -5.83
CA PHE A 50 28.50 10.91 -4.43
C PHE A 50 27.38 10.27 -3.59
N ALA A 51 26.37 9.65 -4.21
CA ALA A 51 25.23 9.05 -3.53
C ALA A 51 25.67 8.07 -2.42
N ARG A 52 26.59 7.14 -2.72
CA ARG A 52 27.11 6.18 -1.73
C ARG A 52 27.92 6.87 -0.63
N GLY A 53 28.73 7.87 -0.97
CA GLY A 53 29.56 8.61 -0.02
C GLY A 53 28.76 9.45 0.98
N LEU A 54 27.59 9.94 0.58
CA LEU A 54 26.64 10.65 1.44
C LEU A 54 25.65 9.71 2.16
N GLY A 55 25.81 8.38 2.02
CA GLY A 55 24.99 7.39 2.71
C GLY A 55 23.63 7.09 2.05
N PHE A 56 23.38 7.57 0.83
CA PHE A 56 22.19 7.18 0.09
C PHE A 56 22.33 5.74 -0.42
N LYS A 57 21.28 4.94 -0.17
CA LYS A 57 21.18 3.54 -0.57
C LYS A 57 19.83 3.29 -1.22
N GLU A 58 19.78 2.27 -2.06
CA GLU A 58 18.53 1.77 -2.61
C GLU A 58 17.58 1.35 -1.49
N ARG A 59 16.29 1.58 -1.71
CA ARG A 59 15.22 1.11 -0.86
C ARG A 59 14.43 0.05 -1.61
N GLU A 60 13.92 -0.91 -0.87
CA GLU A 60 13.06 -1.96 -1.42
C GLU A 60 11.64 -1.43 -1.61
N PHE A 61 10.96 -1.93 -2.64
CA PHE A 61 9.54 -1.65 -2.81
C PHE A 61 8.74 -2.39 -1.74
N PHE A 62 7.66 -1.77 -1.27
CA PHE A 62 6.68 -2.42 -0.43
C PHE A 62 5.76 -3.25 -1.32
N GLU A 63 6.14 -4.51 -1.50
CA GLU A 63 5.37 -5.50 -2.27
C GLU A 63 4.56 -6.41 -1.33
N VAL A 64 3.59 -7.10 -1.88
CA VAL A 64 2.82 -8.17 -1.23
C VAL A 64 3.03 -9.40 -2.08
N GLU A 65 3.28 -10.53 -1.43
CA GLU A 65 3.58 -11.81 -2.07
C GLU A 65 2.47 -12.23 -3.04
N ASP A 66 1.22 -11.82 -2.78
CA ASP A 66 0.07 -12.01 -3.66
C ASP A 66 -0.65 -10.67 -3.93
N MET A 67 -0.24 -10.01 -5.02
CA MET A 67 -0.87 -8.78 -5.51
C MET A 67 -2.34 -8.99 -5.94
N ALA A 68 -2.72 -10.21 -6.32
CA ALA A 68 -4.09 -10.51 -6.74
C ALA A 68 -5.01 -10.70 -5.53
N ALA A 69 -4.50 -11.22 -4.42
CA ALA A 69 -5.21 -11.26 -3.14
C ALA A 69 -5.40 -9.86 -2.55
N ALA A 70 -4.39 -8.99 -2.65
CA ALA A 70 -4.43 -7.63 -2.12
C ALA A 70 -5.35 -6.66 -2.89
N GLN A 71 -5.87 -7.07 -4.05
CA GLN A 71 -6.86 -6.28 -4.81
C GLN A 71 -8.29 -6.75 -4.58
N LYS A 72 -8.50 -7.89 -3.91
CA LYS A 72 -9.83 -8.39 -3.63
C LYS A 72 -10.39 -7.68 -2.39
N PRO A 73 -11.66 -7.24 -2.42
CA PRO A 73 -12.34 -6.78 -1.21
C PRO A 73 -12.25 -7.83 -0.12
N VAL A 74 -12.10 -7.40 1.13
CA VAL A 74 -12.07 -8.30 2.28
C VAL A 74 -13.42 -9.00 2.41
N ASP A 75 -13.43 -10.33 2.22
CA ASP A 75 -14.61 -11.16 2.37
C ASP A 75 -14.92 -11.34 3.86
N VAL A 76 -15.95 -10.66 4.36
CA VAL A 76 -16.42 -10.84 5.74
C VAL A 76 -17.39 -12.02 5.78
N LYS A 77 -16.92 -13.18 6.28
CA LYS A 77 -17.73 -14.39 6.45
C LYS A 77 -18.27 -14.47 7.88
N PHE A 78 -19.58 -14.72 8.00
CA PHE A 78 -20.27 -15.10 9.25
C PHE A 78 -20.98 -16.43 9.07
#